data_AF-A0A1A8AFF4-F1
#
_entry.id   AF-A0A1A8AFF4-F1
#
_cell.length_a   1.000
_cell.length_b   1.000
_cell.length_c   1.000
_cell.angle_alpha   90.00
_cell.angle_beta   90.00
_cell.angle_gamma   90.00
#
_symmetry.space_group_name_H-M   'P 1'
#
loop_
_entity.id
_entity.type
_entity.pdbx_description
1 polymer ?
#
loop_
_entity_poly.entity_id
_entity_poly.type
_entity_poly.pdbx_seq_one_letter_code
_entity_poly.pdbx_strand_id
1 'polypeptide(L)'
;EEEEEDEGEVPSHCLTKRDKNIQENKAMLAKLFADLSLPTTPQKKKQVHQKGTPQKRKFASSVGSERRNPSRKARPPEKFAVEEKSEPIHRSPRTVDIKRLMEVDEGLAGERPKKRRSYISRKSQYVVKSVDEITEDDLDNIAYRSKDKIWDKDNGSSCHQCRQKTLDTKTVCRSGLCVGVKGQFCGPCLKNRYGEDVHTVLLDPVWSCPLCRGMCNCSLCRKKEGRCATGILVGLARYNGHDSVHEYLESIQKELQ
;
A
#
# COMPACT_ATOMS: atom_id res chain seq x y z
N GLU A 1 -19.15 38.37 -52.52
CA GLU A 1 -19.08 38.82 -51.12
C GLU A 1 -20.01 37.87 -50.38
N GLU A 2 -19.55 36.96 -49.54
CA GLU A 2 -18.53 37.13 -48.50
C GLU A 2 -17.59 35.92 -48.43
N GLU A 3 -16.30 36.23 -48.29
CA GLU A 3 -15.24 35.33 -47.88
C GLU A 3 -15.32 35.22 -46.35
N GLU A 4 -15.35 34.01 -45.79
CA GLU A 4 -15.03 33.81 -44.37
C GLU A 4 -13.72 33.03 -44.27
N GLU A 5 -12.73 33.70 -43.68
CA GLU A 5 -11.34 33.33 -43.54
C GLU A 5 -11.17 32.10 -42.61
N ASP A 6 -10.46 31.10 -43.13
CA ASP A 6 -9.98 29.92 -42.41
C ASP A 6 -8.81 30.31 -41.48
N GLU A 7 -9.15 30.75 -40.26
CA GLU A 7 -8.18 30.97 -39.18
C GLU A 7 -7.72 29.62 -38.62
N GLY A 8 -6.71 29.05 -39.29
CA GLY A 8 -6.02 27.82 -38.89
C GLY A 8 -5.46 27.91 -37.47
N GLU A 9 -6.06 27.15 -36.57
CA GLU A 9 -5.68 27.03 -35.15
C GLU A 9 -4.26 26.46 -35.04
N VAL A 10 -3.26 27.33 -34.85
CA VAL A 10 -1.85 26.93 -34.70
C VAL A 10 -1.71 26.02 -33.48
N PRO A 11 -1.35 24.73 -33.64
CA PRO A 11 -1.31 23.80 -32.52
C PRO A 11 -0.29 24.28 -31.48
N SER A 12 -0.74 24.40 -30.23
CA SER A 12 0.12 24.92 -29.16
C SER A 12 1.46 24.17 -29.11
N HIS A 13 2.54 24.88 -28.80
CA HIS A 13 3.90 24.32 -28.71
C HIS A 13 4.02 23.09 -27.79
N CYS A 14 3.08 22.92 -26.86
CA CYS A 14 2.97 21.73 -26.02
C CYS A 14 2.47 20.50 -26.80
N LEU A 15 1.49 20.67 -27.69
CA LEU A 15 0.91 19.61 -28.50
C LEU A 15 1.90 19.11 -29.55
N THR A 16 2.61 20.02 -30.22
CA THR A 16 3.62 19.65 -31.23
C THR A 16 4.82 18.92 -30.64
N LYS A 17 5.24 19.26 -29.41
CA LYS A 17 6.26 18.48 -28.68
C LYS A 17 5.76 17.11 -28.25
N ARG A 18 4.50 17.02 -27.81
CA ARG A 18 3.87 15.74 -27.45
C ARG A 18 3.85 14.79 -28.65
N ASP A 19 3.49 15.27 -29.82
CA ASP A 19 3.37 14.43 -31.02
C ASP A 19 4.72 13.89 -31.51
N LYS A 20 5.77 14.72 -31.47
CA LYS A 20 7.15 14.28 -31.77
C LYS A 20 7.61 13.18 -30.81
N ASN A 21 7.36 13.36 -29.52
CA ASN A 21 7.73 12.37 -28.50
C ASN A 21 6.96 11.05 -28.65
N ILE A 22 5.71 11.10 -29.12
CA ILE A 22 4.91 9.91 -29.40
C ILE A 22 5.50 9.14 -30.60
N GLN A 23 5.93 9.83 -31.66
CA GLN A 23 6.51 9.19 -32.84
C GLN A 23 7.83 8.49 -32.53
N GLU A 24 8.72 9.14 -31.79
CA GLU A 24 10.03 8.58 -31.43
C GLU A 24 9.89 7.33 -30.54
N ASN A 25 8.96 7.35 -29.57
CA ASN A 25 8.68 6.20 -28.71
C ASN A 25 8.13 5.01 -29.49
N LYS A 26 7.26 5.25 -30.47
CA LYS A 26 6.72 4.18 -31.33
C LYS A 26 7.83 3.53 -32.16
N ALA A 27 8.76 4.31 -32.69
CA ALA A 27 9.88 3.80 -33.49
C ALA A 27 10.85 2.95 -32.66
N MET A 28 11.14 3.35 -31.42
CA MET A 28 12.01 2.60 -30.51
C MET A 28 11.41 1.24 -30.13
N LEU A 29 10.13 1.22 -29.76
CA LEU A 29 9.43 -0.01 -29.38
C LEU A 29 9.37 -1.02 -30.51
N ALA A 30 9.16 -0.56 -31.75
CA ALA A 30 9.15 -1.43 -32.92
C ALA A 30 10.50 -2.16 -33.11
N LYS A 31 11.63 -1.50 -32.83
CA LYS A 31 12.95 -2.14 -32.89
C LYS A 31 13.13 -3.22 -31.82
N LEU A 32 12.75 -2.92 -30.58
CA LEU A 32 12.91 -3.87 -29.46
C LEU A 32 12.08 -5.15 -29.66
N PHE A 33 10.89 -5.04 -30.27
CA PHE A 33 10.07 -6.22 -30.58
C PHE A 33 10.65 -7.09 -31.69
N ALA A 34 11.43 -6.52 -32.61
CA ALA A 34 12.10 -7.29 -33.66
C ALA A 34 13.24 -8.17 -33.10
N ASP A 35 13.85 -7.76 -31.98
CA ASP A 35 15.01 -8.44 -31.41
C ASP A 35 14.65 -9.64 -30.50
N LEU A 36 13.37 -9.76 -30.07
CA LEU A 36 12.93 -10.76 -29.09
C LEU A 36 12.54 -12.14 -29.65
N SER A 37 12.59 -12.35 -30.96
CA SER A 37 12.11 -13.58 -31.59
C SER A 37 13.21 -14.61 -31.90
N LEU A 38 13.76 -15.33 -30.90
CA LEU A 38 14.55 -16.56 -31.09
C LEU A 38 14.32 -17.59 -29.95
N PRO A 39 14.13 -18.91 -30.20
CA PRO A 39 13.73 -19.89 -29.17
C PRO A 39 14.80 -20.95 -28.79
N THR A 40 14.63 -21.66 -27.64
CA THR A 40 14.27 -23.11 -27.51
C THR A 40 14.92 -23.93 -26.32
N THR A 41 14.11 -24.79 -25.64
CA THR A 41 14.37 -26.15 -25.00
C THR A 41 14.74 -26.33 -23.48
N PRO A 42 14.69 -27.55 -22.83
CA PRO A 42 13.52 -28.18 -22.16
C PRO A 42 13.77 -28.91 -20.76
N GLN A 43 12.74 -29.60 -20.20
CA GLN A 43 12.55 -30.01 -18.78
C GLN A 43 12.90 -31.46 -18.33
N LYS A 44 12.95 -31.75 -16.99
CA LYS A 44 12.99 -33.11 -16.36
C LYS A 44 12.09 -33.27 -15.10
N LYS A 45 11.58 -34.51 -14.89
CA LYS A 45 10.46 -34.99 -14.00
C LYS A 45 10.85 -35.40 -12.54
N LYS A 46 9.86 -35.49 -11.60
CA LYS A 46 10.00 -36.02 -10.21
C LYS A 46 8.95 -37.12 -9.83
N GLN A 47 9.35 -38.03 -8.91
CA GLN A 47 8.61 -39.17 -8.31
C GLN A 47 7.85 -38.82 -6.99
N VAL A 48 6.91 -39.67 -6.56
CA VAL A 48 5.90 -39.47 -5.47
C VAL A 48 6.04 -40.49 -4.32
N HIS A 49 5.80 -40.09 -3.06
CA HIS A 49 5.59 -40.97 -1.88
C HIS A 49 4.24 -40.70 -1.18
N GLN A 50 3.68 -41.74 -0.54
CA GLN A 50 2.28 -41.86 -0.06
C GLN A 50 2.05 -41.42 1.42
N LYS A 51 0.81 -41.03 1.78
CA LYS A 51 0.35 -40.54 3.11
C LYS A 51 -0.41 -41.61 3.93
N GLY A 52 -0.24 -41.62 5.26
CA GLY A 52 -1.10 -42.33 6.24
C GLY A 52 -2.10 -41.42 6.98
N THR A 53 -3.17 -42.00 7.54
CA THR A 53 -4.39 -41.34 8.09
C THR A 53 -4.38 -41.14 9.64
N PRO A 54 -5.13 -40.18 10.22
CA PRO A 54 -5.22 -39.99 11.68
C PRO A 54 -6.57 -40.39 12.33
N GLN A 55 -6.52 -40.91 13.57
CA GLN A 55 -7.67 -41.27 14.42
C GLN A 55 -8.19 -40.10 15.31
N LYS A 56 -9.49 -40.12 15.65
CA LYS A 56 -10.21 -39.15 16.51
C LYS A 56 -10.26 -39.57 18.00
N ARG A 57 -10.19 -38.62 18.94
CA ARG A 57 -10.61 -38.78 20.35
C ARG A 57 -11.78 -37.85 20.70
N LYS A 58 -12.72 -38.33 21.51
CA LYS A 58 -13.89 -37.62 22.07
C LYS A 58 -13.58 -37.17 23.51
N PHE A 59 -14.11 -36.03 23.97
CA PHE A 59 -14.36 -35.75 25.39
C PHE A 59 -15.58 -34.83 25.62
N ALA A 60 -16.18 -34.97 26.80
CA ALA A 60 -17.53 -34.61 27.23
C ALA A 60 -17.72 -33.17 27.74
N SER A 61 -18.98 -32.82 28.01
CA SER A 61 -19.60 -31.50 28.21
C SER A 61 -19.31 -30.78 29.53
N SER A 62 -19.05 -29.47 29.47
CA SER A 62 -19.62 -28.49 30.41
C SER A 62 -19.64 -27.08 29.79
N VAL A 63 -20.79 -26.40 29.94
CA VAL A 63 -21.10 -24.97 29.76
C VAL A 63 -20.28 -24.20 28.70
N GLY A 64 -20.77 -24.21 27.47
CA GLY A 64 -20.36 -23.28 26.41
C GLY A 64 -21.53 -23.06 25.46
N SER A 65 -21.69 -21.84 24.94
CA SER A 65 -22.71 -21.50 23.94
C SER A 65 -22.81 -22.60 22.89
N GLU A 66 -24.01 -23.14 22.68
CA GLU A 66 -24.25 -24.16 21.66
C GLU A 66 -23.61 -23.72 20.35
N ARG A 67 -22.64 -24.50 19.85
CA ARG A 67 -22.06 -24.28 18.53
C ARG A 67 -23.14 -24.54 17.49
N ARG A 68 -23.90 -23.51 17.14
CA ARG A 68 -24.86 -23.58 16.04
C ARG A 68 -24.09 -23.62 14.73
N ASN A 69 -24.44 -24.60 13.90
CA ASN A 69 -23.86 -24.76 12.57
C ASN A 69 -24.12 -23.46 11.75
N PRO A 70 -23.12 -22.90 11.04
CA PRO A 70 -23.33 -21.72 10.20
C PRO A 70 -24.50 -21.91 9.22
N SER A 71 -25.24 -20.85 8.93
CA SER A 71 -26.39 -20.91 8.00
C SER A 71 -25.98 -21.51 6.65
N ARG A 72 -26.92 -22.12 5.90
CA ARG A 72 -26.65 -22.70 4.56
C ARG A 72 -25.89 -21.77 3.61
N LYS A 73 -25.98 -20.44 3.79
CA LYS A 73 -25.27 -19.43 2.99
C LYS A 73 -23.77 -19.31 3.32
N ALA A 74 -23.32 -19.81 4.47
CA ALA A 74 -21.93 -19.87 4.88
C ALA A 74 -21.25 -21.19 4.51
N ARG A 75 -21.98 -22.13 3.90
CA ARG A 75 -21.41 -23.40 3.40
C ARG A 75 -20.67 -23.13 2.09
N PRO A 76 -19.43 -23.61 1.94
CA PRO A 76 -18.74 -23.53 0.66
C PRO A 76 -19.56 -24.22 -0.44
N PRO A 77 -19.52 -23.72 -1.70
CA PRO A 77 -20.24 -24.32 -2.82
C PRO A 77 -19.91 -25.81 -2.97
N GLU A 78 -20.88 -26.61 -3.46
CA GLU A 78 -20.58 -27.98 -3.91
C GLU A 78 -19.46 -27.89 -4.95
N LYS A 79 -18.33 -28.56 -4.67
CA LYS A 79 -17.03 -28.51 -5.39
C LYS A 79 -15.93 -27.57 -4.85
N PHE A 80 -16.10 -26.92 -3.69
CA PHE A 80 -15.00 -26.14 -3.08
C PHE A 80 -13.73 -26.96 -2.77
N ALA A 81 -13.84 -28.29 -2.62
CA ALA A 81 -12.74 -29.18 -2.27
C ALA A 81 -12.32 -30.15 -3.39
N VAL A 82 -12.73 -29.89 -4.64
CA VAL A 82 -12.15 -30.61 -5.79
C VAL A 82 -10.83 -29.91 -6.11
N GLU A 83 -9.71 -30.55 -5.77
CA GLU A 83 -8.40 -30.12 -6.25
C GLU A 83 -8.33 -30.36 -7.75
N GLU A 84 -8.65 -29.33 -8.55
CA GLU A 84 -8.07 -29.23 -9.88
C GLU A 84 -6.55 -29.09 -9.70
N LYS A 85 -5.83 -30.05 -10.25
CA LYS A 85 -4.38 -30.19 -10.14
C LYS A 85 -3.71 -28.99 -10.82
N SER A 86 -3.51 -27.91 -10.07
CA SER A 86 -2.69 -26.79 -10.51
C SER A 86 -1.22 -27.13 -10.30
N GLU A 87 -0.46 -27.02 -11.38
CA GLU A 87 1.00 -27.13 -11.42
C GLU A 87 1.64 -26.21 -10.35
N PRO A 88 2.81 -26.58 -9.79
CA PRO A 88 3.46 -25.82 -8.73
C PRO A 88 3.83 -24.42 -9.24
N ILE A 89 3.16 -23.40 -8.71
CA ILE A 89 3.50 -22.00 -8.94
C ILE A 89 4.89 -21.74 -8.32
N HIS A 90 5.92 -21.71 -9.16
CA HIS A 90 7.17 -21.02 -8.85
C HIS A 90 6.81 -19.58 -8.47
N ARG A 91 6.96 -19.21 -7.19
CA ARG A 91 6.85 -17.81 -6.77
C ARG A 91 8.12 -17.10 -7.23
N SER A 92 8.13 -16.60 -8.46
CA SER A 92 9.05 -15.54 -8.85
C SER A 92 8.80 -14.31 -7.96
N PRO A 93 9.83 -13.49 -7.68
CA PRO A 93 9.62 -12.18 -7.07
C PRO A 93 8.57 -11.44 -7.90
N ARG A 94 7.48 -10.99 -7.26
CA ARG A 94 6.47 -10.19 -7.96
C ARG A 94 7.16 -8.95 -8.50
N THR A 95 7.38 -8.89 -9.80
CA THR A 95 7.80 -7.67 -10.47
C THR A 95 6.64 -6.69 -10.32
N VAL A 96 6.87 -5.62 -9.57
CA VAL A 96 5.93 -4.52 -9.51
C VAL A 96 6.16 -3.69 -10.77
N ASP A 97 5.09 -3.43 -11.52
CA ASP A 97 5.16 -2.58 -12.69
C ASP A 97 5.31 -1.13 -12.25
N ILE A 98 6.55 -0.65 -12.29
CA ILE A 98 6.97 0.68 -11.82
C ILE A 98 6.23 1.78 -12.61
N LYS A 99 5.97 1.54 -13.90
CA LYS A 99 5.25 2.45 -14.80
C LYS A 99 3.83 2.71 -14.31
N ARG A 100 3.13 1.63 -13.94
CA ARG A 100 1.78 1.70 -13.37
C ARG A 100 1.74 2.46 -12.05
N LEU A 101 2.78 2.40 -11.22
CA LEU A 101 2.84 3.21 -9.99
C LEU A 101 2.79 4.71 -10.29
N MET A 102 3.41 5.15 -11.39
CA MET A 102 3.54 6.56 -11.76
C MET A 102 2.41 7.08 -12.65
N GLU A 103 1.57 6.19 -13.18
CA GLU A 103 0.34 6.55 -13.93
C GLU A 103 -0.65 7.31 -13.04
N VAL A 104 -1.17 8.44 -13.57
CA VAL A 104 -2.33 9.17 -13.06
C VAL A 104 -3.56 8.64 -13.78
N ASP A 105 -4.52 8.11 -13.03
CA ASP A 105 -5.76 7.55 -13.59
C ASP A 105 -6.73 8.69 -13.93
N GLU A 106 -6.89 8.99 -15.23
CA GLU A 106 -7.86 10.00 -15.72
C GLU A 106 -9.31 9.51 -15.70
N GLY A 107 -9.59 8.30 -15.21
CA GLY A 107 -10.95 7.78 -15.07
C GLY A 107 -11.42 7.79 -13.62
N LEU A 108 -12.27 8.75 -13.24
CA LEU A 108 -13.37 8.64 -12.24
C LEU A 108 -13.84 10.04 -11.77
N ALA A 109 -14.16 10.94 -12.70
CA ALA A 109 -14.94 12.15 -12.41
C ALA A 109 -16.43 11.87 -12.65
N GLY A 110 -17.06 11.09 -11.77
CA GLY A 110 -18.51 10.86 -11.77
C GLY A 110 -19.13 11.48 -10.53
N GLU A 111 -19.76 12.64 -10.69
CA GLU A 111 -20.43 13.39 -9.61
C GLU A 111 -21.59 12.57 -9.02
N ARG A 112 -21.51 12.26 -7.73
CA ARG A 112 -22.67 11.80 -6.94
C ARG A 112 -22.87 12.73 -5.74
N PRO A 113 -24.05 13.35 -5.56
CA PRO A 113 -24.29 14.26 -4.45
C PRO A 113 -24.41 13.48 -3.15
N LYS A 114 -23.44 13.66 -2.24
CA LYS A 114 -23.49 13.07 -0.89
C LYS A 114 -24.34 13.96 0.03
N LYS A 115 -25.50 13.45 0.47
CA LYS A 115 -26.31 14.06 1.54
C LYS A 115 -25.46 14.25 2.81
N ARG A 116 -25.20 15.50 3.20
CA ARG A 116 -24.49 15.84 4.44
C ARG A 116 -25.45 15.62 5.62
N ARG A 117 -25.30 14.53 6.38
CA ARG A 117 -25.78 14.48 7.76
C ARG A 117 -24.88 15.41 8.57
N SER A 118 -25.40 16.55 9.01
CA SER A 118 -24.74 17.44 9.96
C SER A 118 -24.70 16.77 11.33
N TYR A 119 -23.74 15.87 11.54
CA TYR A 119 -23.33 15.53 12.89
C TYR A 119 -22.53 16.71 13.42
N ILE A 120 -23.04 17.37 14.45
CA ILE A 120 -22.30 18.33 15.25
C ILE A 120 -21.06 17.57 15.76
N SER A 121 -19.93 17.79 15.09
CA SER A 121 -18.66 17.21 15.46
C SER A 121 -18.24 17.91 16.74
N ARG A 122 -18.41 17.24 17.88
CA ARG A 122 -17.60 17.56 19.05
C ARG A 122 -16.17 17.40 18.57
N LYS A 123 -15.48 18.52 18.33
CA LYS A 123 -14.03 18.54 18.14
C LYS A 123 -13.46 17.97 19.44
N SER A 124 -13.26 16.65 19.48
CA SER A 124 -12.31 16.05 20.41
C SER A 124 -11.01 16.79 20.13
N GLN A 125 -10.64 17.71 21.01
CA GLN A 125 -9.34 18.34 20.97
C GLN A 125 -8.35 17.20 21.17
N TYR A 126 -7.75 16.75 20.07
CA TYR A 126 -6.63 15.85 20.11
C TYR A 126 -5.49 16.64 20.75
N VAL A 127 -5.24 16.38 22.04
CA VAL A 127 -4.13 16.98 22.76
C VAL A 127 -2.86 16.29 22.25
N VAL A 128 -2.04 17.05 21.56
CA VAL A 128 -0.73 16.61 21.06
C VAL A 128 0.21 16.62 22.27
N LYS A 129 0.65 15.44 22.73
CA LYS A 129 1.67 15.36 23.79
C LYS A 129 2.94 16.09 23.34
N SER A 130 3.49 16.93 24.21
CA SER A 130 4.77 17.60 23.97
C SER A 130 5.93 16.59 23.98
N VAL A 131 7.14 17.01 23.61
CA VAL A 131 8.32 16.12 23.70
C VAL A 131 8.63 15.76 25.15
N ASP A 132 8.50 16.74 26.06
CA ASP A 132 8.80 16.58 27.49
C ASP A 132 7.80 15.66 28.21
N GLU A 133 6.61 15.46 27.64
CA GLU A 133 5.58 14.55 28.16
C GLU A 133 5.75 13.09 27.74
N ILE A 134 6.75 12.79 26.89
CA ILE A 134 7.02 11.41 26.46
C ILE A 134 7.80 10.71 27.56
N THR A 135 7.19 9.70 28.16
CA THR A 135 7.81 8.89 29.21
C THR A 135 8.71 7.81 28.62
N GLU A 136 9.60 7.25 29.44
CA GLU A 136 10.40 6.08 29.06
C GLU A 136 9.50 4.88 28.71
N ASP A 137 8.40 4.68 29.45
CA ASP A 137 7.38 3.67 29.13
C ASP A 137 6.78 3.84 27.72
N ASP A 138 6.56 5.09 27.28
CA ASP A 138 6.06 5.37 25.93
C ASP A 138 7.09 4.92 24.87
N LEU A 139 8.40 5.07 25.15
CA LEU A 139 9.49 4.65 24.27
C LEU A 139 9.69 3.12 24.26
N ASP A 140 9.54 2.47 25.41
CA ASP A 140 9.64 1.01 25.53
C ASP A 140 8.47 0.28 24.87
N ASN A 141 7.29 0.89 24.85
CA ASN A 141 6.09 0.35 24.21
C ASN A 141 6.09 0.52 22.67
N ILE A 142 7.21 0.93 22.06
CA ILE A 142 7.35 1.00 20.59
C ILE A 142 7.51 -0.42 20.01
N ALA A 143 6.60 -0.78 19.10
CA ALA A 143 6.74 -2.04 18.35
C ALA A 143 7.76 -1.88 17.20
N TYR A 144 8.88 -2.61 17.23
CA TYR A 144 9.86 -2.59 16.14
C TYR A 144 9.55 -3.56 15.00
N ARG A 145 8.90 -4.69 15.31
CA ARG A 145 8.47 -5.69 14.34
C ARG A 145 6.96 -5.84 14.38
N SER A 146 6.37 -6.34 13.29
CA SER A 146 4.94 -6.63 13.24
C SER A 146 4.47 -7.67 14.26
N LYS A 147 5.40 -8.50 14.78
CA LYS A 147 5.12 -9.54 15.78
C LYS A 147 4.99 -8.96 17.19
N ASP A 148 5.58 -7.80 17.44
CA ASP A 148 5.62 -7.16 18.77
C ASP A 148 4.31 -6.38 19.04
N LYS A 149 3.41 -6.33 18.04
CA LYS A 149 2.16 -5.58 18.12
C LYS A 149 1.09 -6.34 18.88
N ILE A 150 0.59 -5.73 19.95
CA ILE A 150 -0.60 -6.18 20.67
C ILE A 150 -1.83 -5.50 20.07
N TRP A 151 -2.80 -6.30 19.61
CA TRP A 151 -4.03 -5.81 18.98
C TRP A 151 -5.12 -5.56 19.99
N ASP A 152 -5.72 -4.38 19.91
CA ASP A 152 -6.86 -3.99 20.71
C ASP A 152 -7.78 -3.11 19.87
N LYS A 153 -9.04 -3.53 19.72
CA LYS A 153 -10.02 -2.83 18.88
C LYS A 153 -10.59 -1.58 19.55
N ASP A 154 -10.69 -1.60 20.86
CA ASP A 154 -11.43 -0.63 21.67
C ASP A 154 -10.48 0.43 22.21
N ASN A 155 -9.34 0.02 22.78
CA ASN A 155 -8.34 0.91 23.36
C ASN A 155 -7.14 1.17 22.44
N GLY A 156 -6.98 0.40 21.36
CA GLY A 156 -5.85 0.55 20.43
C GLY A 156 -5.94 1.80 19.54
N SER A 157 -4.82 2.50 19.39
CA SER A 157 -4.66 3.59 18.44
C SER A 157 -4.40 3.04 17.03
N SER A 158 -4.85 3.75 15.99
CA SER A 158 -4.74 3.29 14.61
C SER A 158 -3.50 3.86 13.92
N CYS A 159 -2.75 3.02 13.21
CA CYS A 159 -1.66 3.48 12.35
C CYS A 159 -2.20 3.96 10.99
N HIS A 160 -1.77 5.13 10.51
CA HIS A 160 -2.13 5.66 9.21
C HIS A 160 -1.84 4.69 8.06
N GLN A 161 -0.67 4.04 8.08
CA GLN A 161 -0.18 3.22 6.99
C GLN A 161 -0.85 1.84 6.91
N CYS A 162 -0.85 1.08 8.01
CA CYS A 162 -1.39 -0.28 8.02
C CYS A 162 -2.84 -0.35 8.54
N ARG A 163 -3.36 0.74 9.13
CA ARG A 163 -4.73 0.85 9.68
C ARG A 163 -5.04 -0.16 10.78
N GLN A 164 -4.02 -0.81 11.32
CA GLN A 164 -4.13 -1.73 12.45
C GLN A 164 -4.36 -0.91 13.72
N LYS A 165 -5.24 -1.39 14.60
CA LYS A 165 -5.47 -0.82 15.93
C LYS A 165 -4.71 -1.65 16.95
N THR A 166 -3.75 -1.02 17.60
CA THR A 166 -2.77 -1.70 18.43
C THR A 166 -2.37 -0.79 19.59
N LEU A 167 -1.92 -1.39 20.70
CA LEU A 167 -1.55 -0.68 21.93
C LEU A 167 -0.15 -0.04 21.90
N ASP A 168 0.67 -0.37 20.88
CA ASP A 168 2.00 0.19 20.71
C ASP A 168 1.98 1.71 20.56
N THR A 169 3.03 2.35 21.08
CA THR A 169 3.26 3.78 20.93
C THR A 169 3.48 4.11 19.45
N LYS A 170 2.81 5.17 19.00
CA LYS A 170 2.84 5.64 17.61
C LYS A 170 3.37 7.06 17.58
N THR A 171 3.87 7.47 16.42
CA THR A 171 4.35 8.84 16.21
C THR A 171 3.28 9.89 16.50
N VAL A 172 3.73 11.08 16.86
CA VAL A 172 2.90 12.27 17.05
C VAL A 172 3.40 13.35 16.10
N CYS A 173 2.54 13.82 15.21
CA CYS A 173 2.90 14.87 14.25
C CYS A 173 2.80 16.25 14.88
N ARG A 174 3.85 17.07 14.73
CA ARG A 174 3.95 18.41 15.33
C ARG A 174 3.86 19.56 14.32
N SER A 175 3.54 19.25 13.06
CA SER A 175 3.42 20.26 11.98
C SER A 175 2.26 21.26 12.16
N GLY A 176 1.31 20.99 13.04
CA GLY A 176 0.07 21.76 13.18
C GLY A 176 -0.94 21.60 12.02
N LEU A 177 -0.56 20.94 10.91
CA LEU A 177 -1.39 20.78 9.71
C LEU A 177 -2.34 19.57 9.79
N CYS A 178 -1.90 18.49 10.44
CA CYS A 178 -2.71 17.28 10.56
C CYS A 178 -3.10 17.01 12.02
N VAL A 179 -4.25 16.37 12.21
CA VAL A 179 -4.80 16.06 13.54
C VAL A 179 -5.10 14.56 13.68
N GLY A 180 -4.88 14.03 14.88
CA GLY A 180 -5.17 12.66 15.26
C GLY A 180 -4.45 11.60 14.40
N VAL A 181 -5.20 10.59 13.99
CA VAL A 181 -4.71 9.37 13.31
C VAL A 181 -3.91 9.65 12.02
N LYS A 182 -4.09 10.81 11.37
CA LYS A 182 -3.35 11.15 10.13
C LYS A 182 -1.84 11.22 10.34
N GLY A 183 -1.39 11.62 11.53
CA GLY A 183 0.03 11.74 11.87
C GLY A 183 0.61 10.53 12.62
N GLN A 184 -0.18 9.48 12.86
CA GLN A 184 0.21 8.35 13.69
C GLN A 184 0.72 7.18 12.85
N PHE A 185 1.99 6.82 13.04
CA PHE A 185 2.63 5.67 12.43
C PHE A 185 3.20 4.75 13.51
N CYS A 186 2.99 3.45 13.35
CA CYS A 186 3.67 2.45 14.18
C CYS A 186 5.11 2.24 13.70
N GLY A 187 5.98 1.78 14.59
CA GLY A 187 7.40 1.50 14.33
C GLY A 187 7.69 0.80 13.01
N PRO A 188 7.06 -0.36 12.69
CA PRO A 188 7.44 -1.11 11.50
C PRO A 188 6.99 -0.42 10.21
N CYS A 189 5.99 0.46 10.27
CA CYS A 189 5.53 1.19 9.09
C CYS A 189 6.40 2.41 8.82
N LEU A 190 6.77 3.16 9.86
CA LEU A 190 7.63 4.32 9.70
C LEU A 190 9.01 3.89 9.19
N LYS A 191 9.63 2.93 9.87
CA LYS A 191 10.96 2.40 9.51
C LYS A 191 11.02 1.84 8.10
N ASN A 192 10.16 0.87 7.78
CA ASN A 192 10.27 0.18 6.49
C ASN A 192 9.80 1.03 5.30
N ARG A 193 8.93 2.02 5.50
CA ARG A 193 8.41 2.82 4.39
C ARG A 193 9.10 4.16 4.20
N TYR A 194 9.60 4.76 5.27
CA TYR A 194 10.16 6.11 5.24
C TYR A 194 11.59 6.18 5.80
N GLY A 195 12.12 5.09 6.38
CA GLY A 195 13.48 5.05 6.91
C GLY A 195 13.65 5.71 8.27
N GLU A 196 12.58 6.24 8.85
CA GLU A 196 12.60 6.95 10.13
C GLU A 196 12.28 6.01 11.30
N ASP A 197 12.91 6.24 12.45
CA ASP A 197 12.68 5.47 13.66
C ASP A 197 11.69 6.15 14.60
N VAL A 198 10.79 5.39 15.25
CA VAL A 198 9.73 6.00 16.07
C VAL A 198 10.31 6.61 17.36
N HIS A 199 11.36 6.03 17.91
CA HIS A 199 11.99 6.56 19.12
C HIS A 199 12.57 7.94 18.85
N THR A 200 13.31 8.11 17.75
CA THR A 200 13.95 9.39 17.41
C THR A 200 12.93 10.48 17.08
N VAL A 201 11.87 10.16 16.34
CA VAL A 201 10.86 11.15 15.93
C VAL A 201 9.93 11.56 17.08
N LEU A 202 9.72 10.70 18.07
CA LEU A 202 8.97 11.07 19.27
C LEU A 202 9.69 12.19 20.02
N LEU A 203 11.02 12.08 20.14
CA LEU A 203 11.89 13.06 20.80
C LEU A 203 12.20 14.31 19.96
N ASP A 204 11.74 14.37 18.71
CA ASP A 204 11.94 15.52 17.82
C ASP A 204 10.76 16.51 17.91
N PRO A 205 10.96 17.75 18.41
CA PRO A 205 9.91 18.74 18.56
C PRO A 205 9.40 19.32 17.24
N VAL A 206 10.19 19.24 16.16
CA VAL A 206 9.84 19.79 14.84
C VAL A 206 9.40 18.70 13.86
N TRP A 207 9.32 17.44 14.32
CA TRP A 207 8.97 16.34 13.45
C TRP A 207 7.58 16.50 12.81
N SER A 208 7.57 16.39 11.48
CA SER A 208 6.37 16.43 10.64
C SER A 208 6.15 15.09 9.97
N CYS A 209 4.94 14.56 10.00
CA CYS A 209 4.69 13.24 9.43
C CYS A 209 4.80 13.23 7.89
N PRO A 210 4.98 12.05 7.26
CA PRO A 210 5.09 11.94 5.81
C PRO A 210 3.93 12.54 5.01
N LEU A 211 2.72 12.64 5.60
CA LEU A 211 1.59 13.32 4.96
C LEU A 211 1.79 14.82 4.91
N CYS A 212 2.23 15.42 6.01
CA CYS A 212 2.42 16.86 6.09
C CYS A 212 3.61 17.30 5.22
N ARG A 213 4.60 16.43 5.02
CA ARG A 213 5.72 16.63 4.10
C ARG A 213 5.37 16.36 2.62
N GLY A 214 4.16 15.87 2.31
CA GLY A 214 3.75 15.58 0.94
C GLY A 214 4.41 14.34 0.31
N MET A 215 5.01 13.46 1.11
CA MET A 215 5.77 12.28 0.66
C MET A 215 5.09 10.95 1.04
N CYS A 216 3.85 10.98 1.52
CA CYS A 216 3.15 9.78 1.97
C CYS A 216 2.84 8.82 0.81
N ASN A 217 3.44 7.63 0.83
CA ASN A 217 3.27 6.60 -0.20
C ASN A 217 2.19 5.56 0.15
N CYS A 218 1.25 5.89 1.06
CA CYS A 218 0.17 4.97 1.40
C CYS A 218 -0.88 4.90 0.28
N SER A 219 -1.59 3.77 0.20
CA SER A 219 -2.57 3.54 -0.87
C SER A 219 -3.74 4.53 -0.89
N LEU A 220 -4.14 5.08 0.27
CA LEU A 220 -5.21 6.08 0.33
C LEU A 220 -4.74 7.45 -0.14
N CYS A 221 -3.56 7.89 0.29
CA CYS A 221 -3.04 9.21 -0.07
C CYS A 221 -2.75 9.26 -1.57
N ARG A 222 -2.08 8.23 -2.13
CA ARG A 222 -1.84 8.14 -3.57
C ARG A 222 -3.13 8.10 -4.39
N LYS A 223 -4.13 7.31 -3.97
CA LYS A 223 -5.42 7.28 -4.67
C LYS A 223 -6.13 8.64 -4.61
N LYS A 224 -6.01 9.38 -3.52
CA LYS A 224 -6.54 10.74 -3.39
C LYS A 224 -5.84 11.72 -4.35
N GLU A 225 -4.57 11.49 -4.64
CA GLU A 225 -3.76 12.23 -5.62
C GLU A 225 -3.91 11.72 -7.07
N GLY A 226 -4.81 10.75 -7.32
CA GLY A 226 -5.00 10.16 -8.65
C GLY A 226 -3.91 9.18 -9.08
N ARG A 227 -2.96 8.84 -8.20
CA ARG A 227 -1.85 7.91 -8.49
C ARG A 227 -2.21 6.48 -8.12
N CYS A 228 -1.65 5.51 -8.84
CA CYS A 228 -1.76 4.10 -8.47
C CYS A 228 -1.14 3.81 -7.10
N ALA A 229 -1.70 2.83 -6.40
CA ALA A 229 -1.22 2.43 -5.08
C ALA A 229 0.13 1.71 -5.16
N THR A 230 1.06 2.06 -4.27
CA THR A 230 2.41 1.50 -4.19
C THR A 230 2.47 -0.01 -3.93
N GLY A 231 1.45 -0.58 -3.26
CA GLY A 231 1.47 -2.00 -2.87
C GLY A 231 2.49 -2.32 -1.78
N ILE A 232 2.91 -3.59 -1.71
CA ILE A 232 3.89 -4.10 -0.72
C ILE A 232 5.28 -4.06 -1.36
N LEU A 233 6.00 -2.93 -1.22
CA LEU A 233 7.34 -2.75 -1.81
C LEU A 233 8.52 -3.03 -0.89
N VAL A 234 8.28 -3.28 0.40
CA VAL A 234 9.38 -3.40 1.39
C VAL A 234 10.40 -4.48 0.99
N GLY A 235 9.93 -5.62 0.48
CA GLY A 235 10.84 -6.69 0.03
C GLY A 235 11.64 -6.31 -1.22
N LEU A 236 11.04 -5.56 -2.14
CA LEU A 236 11.71 -5.12 -3.36
C LEU A 236 12.72 -4.00 -3.09
N ALA A 237 12.37 -3.03 -2.24
CA ALA A 237 13.29 -1.96 -1.85
C ALA A 237 14.57 -2.54 -1.23
N ARG A 238 14.43 -3.47 -0.29
CA ARG A 238 15.57 -4.17 0.34
C ARG A 238 16.37 -5.01 -0.65
N TYR A 239 15.71 -5.67 -1.60
CA TYR A 239 16.40 -6.44 -2.64
C TYR A 239 17.28 -5.55 -3.52
N ASN A 240 16.85 -4.31 -3.77
CA ASN A 240 17.62 -3.31 -4.51
C ASN A 240 18.60 -2.51 -3.61
N GLY A 241 18.82 -2.93 -2.36
CA GLY A 241 19.80 -2.30 -1.47
C GLY A 241 19.33 -1.03 -0.77
N HIS A 242 18.03 -0.70 -0.80
CA HIS A 242 17.48 0.45 -0.08
C HIS A 242 16.94 0.07 1.29
N ASP A 243 17.12 0.96 2.27
CA ASP A 243 16.66 0.76 3.64
C ASP A 243 15.15 0.99 3.78
N SER A 244 14.59 1.87 2.94
CA SER A 244 13.18 2.21 2.95
C SER A 244 12.53 2.21 1.57
N VAL A 245 11.21 2.03 1.55
CA VAL A 245 10.43 2.14 0.31
C VAL A 245 10.49 3.55 -0.27
N HIS A 246 10.54 4.59 0.56
CA HIS A 246 10.60 5.96 0.09
C HIS A 246 11.88 6.23 -0.69
N GLU A 247 13.03 5.85 -0.12
CA GLU A 247 14.34 5.97 -0.78
C GLU A 247 14.40 5.21 -2.11
N TYR A 248 13.84 3.98 -2.15
CA TYR A 248 13.73 3.22 -3.39
C TYR A 248 12.85 3.91 -4.44
N LEU A 249 11.76 4.56 -4.03
CA LEU A 249 10.92 5.31 -4.97
C LEU A 249 11.64 6.57 -5.49
N GLU A 250 12.46 7.21 -4.67
CA GLU A 250 13.28 8.35 -5.09
C GLU A 250 14.39 7.95 -6.05
N SER A 251 15.05 6.81 -5.85
CA SER A 251 16.08 6.31 -6.78
C SER A 251 15.49 6.03 -8.16
N ILE A 252 14.36 5.32 -8.21
CA ILE A 252 13.61 5.10 -9.45
C ILE A 252 13.24 6.42 -10.13
N GLN A 253 12.77 7.41 -9.35
CA GLN A 253 12.38 8.70 -9.92
C GLN A 253 13.57 9.44 -10.54
N LYS A 254 14.75 9.34 -9.94
CA LYS A 254 15.99 9.92 -10.49
C LYS A 254 16.47 9.20 -11.75
N GLU A 255 16.30 7.89 -11.84
CA GLU A 255 16.67 7.10 -13.03
C GLU A 255 15.77 7.39 -14.25
N LEU A 256 14.54 7.86 -14.00
CA LEU A 256 13.56 8.19 -15.04
C LEU A 256 13.60 9.66 -15.50
N GLN A 257 14.39 10.50 -14.83
CA GLN A 257 14.59 11.92 -15.17
C GLN A 257 15.81 12.08 -16.07
#